data_AF-A0A067E796-F1
#
_entry.id   AF-A0A067E796-F1
#
_cell.length_a   1.000
_cell.length_b   1.000
_cell.length_c   1.000
_cell.angle_alpha   90.00
_cell.angle_beta   90.00
_cell.angle_gamma   90.00
#
_symmetry.space_group_name_H-M   'P 1'
#
loop_
_entity.id
_entity.type
_entity.pdbx_description
1 polymer ?
#
loop_
_entity_poly.entity_id
_entity_poly.type
_entity_poly.pdbx_seq_one_letter_code
_entity_poly.pdbx_strand_id
1 'polypeptide(L)'
;NLLIYPAEHVIYGEYMYEVWDEEMIKHLLGFFMPENMRIDVVSKSFAKSQDFHYEPWFGSRYTEEDISPSLMELWRNPPEIDVSLQLPSQNEFIPTDFSIRANDISNDLVTVTSPTCIIDEPLIRFWYKLDNTFKLPRANTYFRINLKGGYDNVKNCILTELFIHLLKDELNEIIYQVSRLSFIKNEILLLPKFWLIIFFILD
;
A
#
# COMPACT_ATOMS: atom_id res chain seq x y z
N ASN A 1 -16.01 -16.51 -6.97
CA ASN A 1 -15.12 -17.24 -7.90
C ASN A 1 -15.84 -18.20 -8.83
N LEU A 2 -16.67 -19.15 -8.37
CA LEU A 2 -17.33 -20.13 -9.26
C LEU A 2 -18.27 -19.55 -10.34
N LEU A 3 -18.79 -18.34 -10.14
CA LEU A 3 -19.62 -17.65 -11.16
C LEU A 3 -18.77 -16.95 -12.25
N ILE A 4 -17.46 -16.84 -12.04
CA ILE A 4 -16.54 -16.04 -12.86
C ILE A 4 -15.51 -16.95 -13.54
N TYR A 5 -15.01 -17.97 -12.83
CA TYR A 5 -13.97 -18.87 -13.29
C TYR A 5 -14.48 -20.31 -13.43
N PRO A 6 -13.95 -21.08 -14.39
CA PRO A 6 -14.10 -22.53 -14.43
C PRO A 6 -13.65 -23.18 -13.11
N ALA A 7 -14.21 -24.36 -12.80
CA ALA A 7 -13.96 -25.05 -11.54
C ALA A 7 -12.46 -25.32 -11.27
N GLU A 8 -11.69 -25.61 -12.32
CA GLU A 8 -10.23 -25.81 -12.26
C GLU A 8 -9.44 -24.57 -11.84
N HIS A 9 -9.95 -23.37 -12.13
CA HIS A 9 -9.30 -22.09 -11.81
C HIS A 9 -9.94 -21.39 -10.61
N VAL A 10 -10.90 -22.00 -9.92
CA VAL A 10 -11.66 -21.32 -8.84
C VAL A 10 -10.77 -20.84 -7.68
N ILE A 11 -9.68 -21.57 -7.40
CA ILE A 11 -8.79 -21.31 -6.28
C ILE A 11 -7.76 -20.23 -6.61
N TYR A 12 -7.20 -20.23 -7.82
CA TYR A 12 -6.06 -19.39 -8.19
C TYR A 12 -6.32 -18.42 -9.36
N GLY A 13 -7.51 -18.47 -9.97
CA GLY A 13 -7.84 -17.71 -11.19
C GLY A 13 -7.71 -16.20 -11.04
N GLU A 14 -7.95 -15.65 -9.84
CA GLU A 14 -7.72 -14.22 -9.56
C GLU A 14 -6.23 -13.84 -9.53
N TYR A 15 -5.33 -14.80 -9.41
CA TYR A 15 -3.88 -14.61 -9.33
C TYR A 15 -3.15 -15.10 -10.59
N MET A 16 -3.89 -15.60 -11.59
CA MET A 16 -3.35 -16.22 -12.79
C MET A 16 -3.14 -15.16 -13.88
N TYR A 17 -1.88 -14.84 -14.17
CA TYR A 17 -1.48 -13.91 -15.24
C TYR A 17 -0.55 -14.63 -16.24
N GLU A 18 -1.09 -15.60 -17.00
CA GLU A 18 -0.29 -16.46 -17.89
C GLU A 18 -0.06 -15.87 -19.28
N VAL A 19 -0.99 -15.06 -19.77
CA VAL A 19 -1.00 -14.59 -21.15
C VAL A 19 -0.64 -13.11 -21.20
N TRP A 20 0.46 -12.80 -21.90
CA TRP A 20 0.79 -11.45 -22.33
C TRP A 20 0.14 -11.18 -23.68
N ASP A 21 -0.91 -10.35 -23.69
CA ASP A 21 -1.61 -9.92 -24.91
C ASP A 21 -1.36 -8.43 -25.16
N GLU A 22 -0.32 -8.14 -25.93
CA GLU A 22 0.08 -6.77 -26.25
C GLU A 22 -0.99 -6.01 -27.03
N GLU A 23 -1.72 -6.69 -27.91
CA GLU A 23 -2.76 -6.06 -28.74
C GLU A 23 -3.98 -5.69 -27.88
N MET A 24 -4.35 -6.54 -26.92
CA MET A 24 -5.38 -6.19 -25.93
C MET A 24 -4.96 -5.00 -25.07
N ILE A 25 -3.70 -4.94 -24.63
CA ILE A 25 -3.19 -3.80 -23.84
C ILE A 25 -3.27 -2.51 -24.65
N LYS A 26 -2.78 -2.52 -25.90
CA LYS A 26 -2.86 -1.35 -26.81
C LYS A 26 -4.31 -0.96 -27.09
N HIS A 27 -5.19 -1.93 -27.29
CA HIS A 27 -6.61 -1.69 -27.51
C HIS A 27 -7.25 -1.00 -26.30
N LEU A 28 -6.96 -1.48 -25.08
CA LEU A 28 -7.46 -0.90 -23.84
C LEU A 28 -6.92 0.52 -23.64
N LEU A 29 -5.62 0.73 -23.83
CA LEU A 29 -5.00 2.06 -23.75
C LEU A 29 -5.57 3.03 -24.79
N GLY A 30 -6.03 2.53 -25.94
CA GLY A 30 -6.72 3.33 -26.95
C GLY A 30 -8.02 3.99 -26.49
N PHE A 31 -8.65 3.51 -25.40
CA PHE A 31 -9.81 4.16 -24.81
C PHE A 31 -9.45 5.33 -23.88
N PHE A 32 -8.19 5.45 -23.43
CA PHE A 32 -7.72 6.47 -22.51
C PHE A 32 -7.45 7.79 -23.26
N MET A 33 -8.50 8.31 -23.89
CA MET A 33 -8.50 9.55 -24.65
C MET A 33 -9.40 10.58 -23.95
N PRO A 34 -9.09 11.89 -24.05
CA PRO A 34 -9.91 12.94 -23.44
C PRO A 34 -11.40 12.84 -23.80
N GLU A 35 -11.74 12.39 -25.00
CA GLU A 35 -13.11 12.29 -25.50
C GLU A 35 -13.94 11.22 -24.78
N ASN A 36 -13.29 10.22 -24.19
CA ASN A 36 -13.92 9.15 -23.41
C ASN A 36 -13.85 9.42 -21.89
N MET A 37 -13.39 10.61 -21.48
CA MET A 37 -13.17 10.94 -20.08
C MET A 37 -14.41 11.58 -19.45
N ARG A 38 -14.60 11.31 -18.16
CA ARG A 38 -15.50 12.04 -17.26
C ARG A 38 -14.70 12.56 -16.07
N ILE A 39 -14.97 13.79 -15.67
CA ILE A 39 -14.31 14.43 -14.52
C ILE A 39 -15.36 14.72 -13.46
N ASP A 40 -15.16 14.18 -12.25
CA ASP A 40 -15.96 14.52 -11.08
C ASP A 40 -15.09 15.33 -10.10
N VAL A 41 -15.50 16.56 -9.79
CA VAL A 41 -14.78 17.43 -8.84
C VAL A 41 -15.58 17.56 -7.55
N VAL A 42 -15.02 17.11 -6.44
CA VAL A 42 -15.66 17.18 -5.12
C VAL A 42 -14.98 18.24 -4.26
N SER A 43 -15.71 19.29 -3.89
CA SER A 43 -15.21 20.36 -3.03
C SER A 43 -16.30 20.92 -2.12
N LYS A 44 -15.94 21.25 -0.87
CA LYS A 44 -16.84 21.96 0.06
C LYS A 44 -17.06 23.43 -0.33
N SER A 45 -16.14 24.00 -1.09
CA SER A 45 -16.13 25.43 -1.45
C SER A 45 -16.84 25.74 -2.77
N PHE A 46 -17.57 24.77 -3.33
CA PHE A 46 -18.38 24.96 -4.53
C PHE A 46 -19.63 25.80 -4.17
N ALA A 47 -19.43 27.12 -4.07
CA ALA A 47 -20.40 28.03 -3.46
C ALA A 47 -20.83 29.18 -4.39
N LYS A 48 -20.63 29.07 -5.71
CA LYS A 48 -20.88 30.19 -6.63
C LYS A 48 -21.69 29.90 -7.89
N SER A 49 -22.10 28.66 -8.15
CA SER A 49 -23.17 28.41 -9.13
C SER A 49 -24.53 28.59 -8.43
N GLN A 50 -25.42 29.39 -9.00
CA GLN A 50 -26.79 29.55 -8.47
C GLN A 50 -27.69 28.37 -8.90
N ASP A 51 -27.24 27.55 -9.85
CA ASP A 51 -28.00 26.46 -10.46
C ASP A 51 -27.40 25.10 -10.03
N PHE A 52 -27.88 24.56 -8.91
CA PHE A 52 -27.53 23.20 -8.47
C PHE A 52 -28.61 22.20 -8.86
N HIS A 53 -28.16 21.03 -9.31
CA HIS A 53 -28.99 19.83 -9.39
C HIS A 53 -28.95 19.06 -8.07
N TYR A 54 -29.99 18.26 -7.86
CA TYR A 54 -30.14 17.42 -6.67
C TYR A 54 -30.32 15.98 -7.12
N GLU A 55 -29.43 15.12 -6.64
CA GLU A 55 -29.54 13.68 -6.86
C GLU A 55 -30.78 13.14 -6.10
N PRO A 56 -31.67 12.35 -6.73
CA PRO A 56 -32.97 11.97 -6.15
C PRO A 56 -32.94 11.18 -4.84
N TRP A 57 -31.92 10.35 -4.60
CA TRP A 57 -31.93 9.39 -3.49
C TRP A 57 -31.29 9.95 -2.21
N PHE A 58 -30.15 10.64 -2.34
CA PHE A 58 -29.39 11.17 -1.22
C PHE A 58 -29.49 12.70 -1.10
N GLY A 59 -30.06 13.37 -2.10
CA GLY A 59 -30.15 14.83 -2.14
C GLY A 59 -28.79 15.52 -2.31
N SER A 60 -27.80 14.79 -2.83
CA SER A 60 -26.47 15.33 -3.09
C SER A 60 -26.54 16.46 -4.11
N ARG A 61 -25.95 17.61 -3.76
CA ARG A 61 -25.86 18.77 -4.64
C ARG A 61 -24.72 18.60 -5.61
N TYR A 62 -24.99 18.79 -6.90
CA TYR A 62 -23.97 18.75 -7.94
C TYR A 62 -24.31 19.73 -9.07
N THR A 63 -23.32 19.98 -9.91
CA THR A 63 -23.48 20.67 -11.18
C THR A 63 -22.89 19.80 -12.27
N GLU A 64 -23.46 19.88 -13.45
CA GLU A 64 -22.94 19.22 -14.65
C GLU A 64 -22.66 20.31 -15.67
N GLU A 65 -21.46 20.28 -16.24
CA GLU A 65 -21.02 21.24 -17.24
C GLU A 65 -20.18 20.52 -18.30
N ASP A 66 -20.32 20.98 -19.55
CA ASP A 66 -19.47 20.49 -20.63
C ASP A 66 -18.04 21.00 -20.43
N ILE A 67 -17.07 20.13 -20.68
CA ILE A 67 -15.65 20.50 -20.66
C ILE A 67 -15.40 21.50 -21.80
N SER A 68 -14.76 22.63 -21.47
CA SER A 68 -14.42 23.66 -22.46
C SER A 68 -13.66 23.05 -23.66
N PRO A 69 -14.04 23.39 -24.91
CA PRO A 69 -13.33 22.92 -26.10
C PRO A 69 -11.83 23.22 -26.09
N SER A 70 -11.43 24.37 -25.54
CA SER A 70 -10.02 24.75 -25.43
C SER A 70 -9.23 23.82 -24.51
N LEU A 71 -9.86 23.32 -23.45
CA LEU A 71 -9.23 22.41 -22.49
C LEU A 71 -9.14 20.99 -23.07
N MET A 72 -10.17 20.56 -23.79
CA MET A 72 -10.17 19.31 -24.56
C MET A 72 -9.03 19.28 -25.60
N GLU A 73 -8.85 20.37 -26.35
CA GLU A 73 -7.77 20.48 -27.34
C GLU A 73 -6.39 20.42 -26.67
N LEU A 74 -6.21 21.11 -25.54
CA LEU A 74 -4.97 21.08 -24.76
C LEU A 74 -4.65 19.67 -24.25
N TRP A 75 -5.62 18.93 -23.74
CA TRP A 75 -5.40 17.57 -23.25
C TRP A 75 -5.18 16.54 -24.35
N ARG A 76 -5.80 16.76 -25.53
CA ARG A 76 -5.57 15.91 -26.70
C ARG A 76 -4.14 16.06 -27.22
N ASN A 77 -3.62 17.28 -27.25
CA ASN A 77 -2.29 17.58 -27.76
C ASN A 77 -1.53 18.48 -26.77
N PRO A 78 -1.03 17.91 -25.65
CA PRO A 78 -0.24 18.69 -24.71
C PRO A 78 1.05 19.19 -25.40
N PRO A 79 1.46 20.45 -25.18
CA PRO A 79 2.60 21.04 -25.87
C PRO A 79 3.94 20.39 -25.49
N GLU A 80 4.04 19.90 -24.25
CA GLU A 80 5.23 19.23 -23.73
C GLU A 80 4.81 18.02 -22.90
N ILE A 81 5.59 16.95 -23.01
CA ILE A 81 5.50 15.78 -22.12
C ILE A 81 6.53 15.99 -21.02
N ASP A 82 6.08 15.97 -19.78
CA ASP A 82 6.95 16.12 -18.62
C ASP A 82 7.96 14.96 -18.55
N VAL A 83 9.25 15.29 -18.57
CA VAL A 83 10.36 14.32 -18.54
C VAL A 83 10.45 13.54 -17.22
N SER A 84 9.76 14.01 -16.17
CA SER A 84 9.64 13.30 -14.90
C SER A 84 8.66 12.11 -14.97
N LEU A 85 7.78 12.07 -15.97
CA LEU A 85 6.86 10.95 -16.19
C LEU A 85 7.59 9.79 -16.89
N GLN A 86 8.15 8.89 -16.09
CA GLN A 86 8.88 7.73 -16.57
C GLN A 86 8.22 6.43 -16.10
N LEU A 87 8.47 5.35 -16.82
CA LEU A 87 8.09 4.03 -16.36
C LEU A 87 8.88 3.69 -15.08
N PRO A 88 8.27 2.97 -14.12
CA PRO A 88 8.95 2.57 -12.91
C PRO A 88 10.17 1.69 -13.24
N SER A 89 11.23 1.83 -12.45
CA SER A 89 12.36 0.90 -12.49
C SER A 89 11.93 -0.50 -12.05
N GLN A 90 12.77 -1.49 -12.35
CA GLN A 90 12.56 -2.85 -11.85
C GLN A 90 12.46 -2.83 -10.30
N ASN A 91 11.47 -3.54 -9.77
CA ASN A 91 11.27 -3.65 -8.33
C ASN A 91 12.29 -4.61 -7.73
N GLU A 92 13.26 -4.07 -6.98
CA GLU A 92 14.35 -4.84 -6.37
C GLU A 92 13.91 -5.65 -5.13
N PHE A 93 12.71 -5.39 -4.59
CA PHE A 93 12.20 -6.09 -3.40
C PHE A 93 11.54 -7.44 -3.70
N ILE A 94 11.44 -7.85 -4.97
CA ILE A 94 10.85 -9.14 -5.33
C ILE A 94 11.73 -10.26 -4.72
N PRO A 95 11.20 -11.06 -3.76
CA PRO A 95 11.99 -12.08 -3.10
C PRO A 95 12.36 -13.19 -4.09
N THR A 96 13.59 -13.67 -4.00
CA THR A 96 14.12 -14.74 -4.86
C THR A 96 14.45 -16.02 -4.09
N ASP A 97 14.75 -15.90 -2.79
CA ASP A 97 14.91 -17.05 -1.90
C ASP A 97 13.62 -17.33 -1.12
N PHE A 98 13.19 -18.60 -1.15
CA PHE A 98 12.02 -19.10 -0.42
C PHE A 98 12.41 -20.28 0.49
N SER A 99 13.70 -20.42 0.81
CA SER A 99 14.22 -21.47 1.68
C SER A 99 13.66 -21.37 3.10
N ILE A 100 13.30 -22.52 3.69
CA ILE A 100 12.72 -22.59 5.04
C ILE A 100 13.82 -22.97 6.03
N ARG A 101 14.31 -21.99 6.78
CA ARG A 101 15.40 -22.17 7.76
C ARG A 101 15.03 -22.98 8.99
N ALA A 102 13.74 -23.25 9.22
CA ALA A 102 13.26 -24.01 10.38
C ALA A 102 13.56 -25.52 10.34
N ASN A 103 13.89 -26.08 9.16
CA ASN A 103 14.11 -27.51 9.01
C ASN A 103 15.50 -28.00 9.47
N ASP A 104 16.49 -27.10 9.56
CA ASP A 104 17.90 -27.46 9.78
C ASP A 104 18.35 -27.38 11.26
N ILE A 105 17.41 -27.21 12.19
CA ILE A 105 17.72 -26.89 13.59
C ILE A 105 17.48 -28.09 14.50
N SER A 106 18.45 -28.39 15.37
CA SER A 106 18.39 -29.44 16.38
C SER A 106 17.15 -29.34 17.28
N ASN A 107 16.62 -30.49 17.70
CA ASN A 107 15.39 -30.67 18.50
C ASN A 107 15.26 -29.76 19.75
N ASP A 108 16.34 -29.20 20.28
CA ASP A 108 16.31 -28.32 21.47
C ASP A 108 15.62 -26.96 21.22
N LEU A 109 15.62 -26.43 19.99
CA LEU A 109 14.91 -25.19 19.64
C LEU A 109 13.46 -25.43 19.20
N VAL A 110 13.10 -26.70 18.94
CA VAL A 110 11.75 -27.12 18.52
C VAL A 110 10.74 -27.06 19.68
N THR A 111 11.21 -27.05 20.93
CA THR A 111 10.36 -27.07 22.14
C THR A 111 9.96 -25.69 22.64
N VAL A 112 10.50 -24.61 22.05
CA VAL A 112 10.23 -23.24 22.50
C VAL A 112 8.90 -22.74 21.94
N THR A 113 7.84 -22.78 22.75
CA THR A 113 6.49 -22.37 22.34
C THR A 113 6.26 -20.85 22.38
N SER A 114 7.09 -20.12 23.11
CA SER A 114 6.93 -18.69 23.40
C SER A 114 8.19 -17.90 23.04
N PRO A 115 8.09 -16.60 22.66
CA PRO A 115 9.26 -15.79 22.35
C PRO A 115 10.24 -15.70 23.52
N THR A 116 11.53 -15.80 23.22
CA THR A 116 12.63 -15.69 24.19
C THR A 116 13.33 -14.35 24.04
N CYS A 117 13.69 -13.73 25.17
CA CYS A 117 14.48 -12.51 25.16
C CYS A 117 15.95 -12.89 24.96
N ILE A 118 16.55 -12.47 23.85
CA ILE A 118 17.96 -12.79 23.53
C ILE A 118 18.88 -11.59 23.73
N ILE A 119 18.33 -10.37 23.81
CA ILE A 119 19.07 -9.15 24.21
C ILE A 119 18.20 -8.40 25.22
N ASP A 120 18.74 -8.10 26.39
CA ASP A 120 18.10 -7.28 27.42
C ASP A 120 19.09 -6.25 27.96
N GLU A 121 19.11 -5.09 27.31
CA GLU A 121 19.98 -3.96 27.63
C GLU A 121 19.12 -2.73 27.99
N PRO A 122 19.66 -1.71 28.68
CA PRO A 122 18.88 -0.57 29.17
C PRO A 122 18.06 0.19 28.09
N LEU A 123 18.50 0.18 26.84
CA LEU A 123 17.85 0.88 25.73
C LEU A 123 17.18 -0.05 24.70
N ILE A 124 17.47 -1.35 24.73
CA ILE A 124 16.99 -2.30 23.72
C ILE A 124 16.64 -3.63 24.36
N ARG A 125 15.46 -4.14 23.98
CA ARG A 125 15.05 -5.50 24.30
C ARG A 125 14.63 -6.21 23.03
N PHE A 126 15.29 -7.33 22.72
CA PHE A 126 15.03 -8.09 21.51
C PHE A 126 14.50 -9.49 21.84
N TRP A 127 13.31 -9.77 21.32
CA TRP A 127 12.62 -11.03 21.50
C TRP A 127 12.60 -11.79 20.18
N TYR A 128 12.93 -13.07 20.24
CA TYR A 128 12.99 -13.93 19.07
C TYR A 128 12.14 -15.19 19.28
N LYS A 129 11.45 -15.59 18.22
CA LYS A 129 10.80 -16.89 18.11
C LYS A 129 10.88 -17.34 16.67
N LEU A 130 11.47 -18.50 16.44
CA LEU A 130 11.42 -19.13 15.14
C LEU A 130 10.03 -19.74 14.90
N ASP A 131 9.47 -19.53 13.71
CA ASP A 131 8.25 -20.25 13.32
C ASP A 131 8.57 -21.69 12.90
N ASN A 132 7.94 -22.65 13.56
CA ASN A 132 7.93 -24.06 13.17
C ASN A 132 6.50 -24.56 12.88
N THR A 133 5.50 -23.68 12.91
CA THR A 133 4.09 -24.06 12.73
C THR A 133 3.67 -23.95 11.27
N PHE A 134 3.91 -22.79 10.65
CA PHE A 134 3.42 -22.52 9.30
C PHE A 134 4.43 -22.88 8.22
N LYS A 135 5.73 -22.88 8.56
CA LYS A 135 6.82 -23.25 7.65
C LYS A 135 6.74 -22.50 6.31
N LEU A 136 6.45 -21.20 6.41
CA LEU A 136 6.45 -20.30 5.27
C LEU A 136 7.74 -19.47 5.28
N PRO A 137 8.27 -19.06 4.12
CA PRO A 137 9.41 -18.14 4.01
C PRO A 137 8.96 -16.73 4.35
N ARG A 138 8.53 -16.52 5.60
CA ARG A 138 8.01 -15.25 6.11
C ARG A 138 8.51 -15.03 7.53
N ALA A 139 8.86 -13.78 7.82
CA ALA A 139 9.16 -13.34 9.17
C ALA A 139 8.23 -12.18 9.56
N ASN A 140 7.91 -12.09 10.85
CA ASN A 140 7.15 -10.97 11.37
C ASN A 140 8.05 -10.22 12.34
N THR A 141 8.31 -8.94 12.03
CA THR A 141 9.16 -8.09 12.86
C THR A 141 8.32 -6.98 13.49
N TYR A 142 8.45 -6.84 14.81
CA TYR A 142 7.71 -5.85 15.58
C TYR A 142 8.70 -4.97 16.33
N PHE A 143 8.61 -3.67 16.09
CA PHE A 143 9.42 -2.67 16.76
C PHE A 143 8.54 -1.87 17.71
N ARG A 144 8.99 -1.67 18.95
CA ARG A 144 8.34 -0.77 19.88
C ARG A 144 9.34 0.29 20.34
N ILE A 145 9.16 1.50 19.82
CA ILE A 145 9.98 2.65 20.15
C ILE A 145 9.24 3.44 21.23
N ASN A 146 9.86 3.61 22.41
CA ASN A 146 9.30 4.43 23.47
C ASN A 146 9.97 5.81 23.48
N LEU A 147 9.23 6.86 23.14
CA LEU A 147 9.72 8.24 23.18
C LEU A 147 9.32 8.90 24.51
N LYS A 148 10.30 9.21 25.36
CA LYS A 148 10.06 9.97 26.61
C LYS A 148 9.58 11.37 26.26
N GLY A 149 8.47 11.82 26.83
CA GLY A 149 7.94 13.15 26.55
C GLY A 149 6.99 13.25 25.37
N GLY A 150 6.89 12.21 24.53
CA GLY A 150 6.15 12.27 23.26
C GLY A 150 4.64 12.51 23.42
N TYR A 151 4.05 12.09 24.54
CA TYR A 151 2.61 12.21 24.82
C TYR A 151 2.32 12.90 26.16
N ASP A 152 3.31 13.59 26.74
CA ASP A 152 3.16 14.22 28.06
C ASP A 152 2.18 15.41 28.03
N ASN A 153 1.95 15.99 26.85
CA ASN A 153 0.98 17.05 26.64
C ASN A 153 0.47 17.05 25.19
N VAL A 154 -0.60 17.82 24.96
CA VAL A 154 -1.28 17.92 23.65
C VAL A 154 -0.32 18.38 22.54
N LYS A 155 0.54 19.35 22.81
CA LYS A 155 1.51 19.87 21.81
C LYS A 155 2.48 18.77 21.38
N ASN A 156 3.06 18.04 22.33
CA ASN A 156 4.01 16.97 22.03
C ASN A 156 3.33 15.82 21.30
N CYS A 157 2.08 15.48 21.65
CA CYS A 157 1.29 14.49 20.94
C CYS A 157 1.12 14.86 19.47
N ILE A 158 0.67 16.09 19.19
CA ILE A 158 0.45 16.57 17.81
C ILE A 158 1.77 16.63 17.03
N LEU A 159 2.86 17.09 17.65
CA LEU A 159 4.17 17.14 16.99
C LEU A 159 4.70 15.73 16.67
N THR A 160 4.50 14.77 17.58
CA THR A 160 4.88 13.37 17.36
C THR A 160 4.07 12.77 16.20
N GLU A 161 2.77 13.02 16.18
CA GLU A 161 1.89 12.55 15.10
C GLU A 161 2.27 13.16 13.75
N LEU A 162 2.51 14.48 13.70
CA LEU A 162 2.97 15.17 12.50
C LEU A 162 4.31 14.61 12.00
N PHE A 163 5.27 14.38 12.89
CA PHE A 163 6.56 13.77 12.54
C PHE A 163 6.37 12.39 11.90
N ILE A 164 5.47 11.57 12.46
CA ILE A 164 5.18 10.24 11.90
C ILE A 164 4.53 10.35 10.52
N HIS A 165 3.63 11.31 10.30
CA HIS A 165 3.04 11.54 8.98
C HIS A 165 4.09 11.95 7.95
N LEU A 166 4.99 12.87 8.30
CA LEU A 166 6.10 13.27 7.42
C LEU A 166 7.05 12.11 7.14
N LEU A 167 7.35 11.28 8.14
CA LEU A 167 8.18 10.10 7.95
C LEU A 167 7.52 9.07 7.02
N LYS A 168 6.19 8.88 7.13
CA LYS A 168 5.42 8.02 6.24
C LYS A 168 5.45 8.53 4.80
N ASP A 169 5.31 9.84 4.62
CA ASP A 169 5.35 10.50 3.32
C ASP A 169 6.72 10.34 2.66
N GLU A 170 7.80 10.60 3.40
CA GLU A 170 9.18 10.43 2.92
C GLU A 170 9.49 8.98 2.53
N LEU A 171 8.97 8.01 3.28
CA LEU A 171 9.18 6.58 2.99
C LEU A 171 8.19 6.01 1.96
N ASN A 172 7.22 6.80 1.49
CA ASN A 172 6.09 6.30 0.72
C ASN A 172 6.51 5.64 -0.60
N GLU A 173 7.49 6.21 -1.30
CA GLU A 173 7.98 5.64 -2.57
C GLU A 173 8.57 4.24 -2.39
N ILE A 174 9.36 4.05 -1.33
CA ILE A 174 9.96 2.75 -0.98
C ILE A 174 8.86 1.78 -0.53
N ILE A 175 7.98 2.22 0.38
CA ILE A 175 6.88 1.39 0.89
C ILE A 175 5.95 0.97 -0.26
N TYR A 176 5.72 1.82 -1.24
CA TYR A 176 4.90 1.51 -2.41
C TYR A 176 5.46 0.33 -3.20
N GLN A 177 6.76 0.35 -3.55
CA GLN A 177 7.41 -0.76 -4.25
C GLN A 177 7.29 -2.08 -3.47
N VAL A 178 7.53 -2.03 -2.16
CA VAL A 178 7.40 -3.19 -1.28
C VAL A 178 5.94 -3.70 -1.19
N SER A 179 4.98 -2.78 -1.08
CA SER A 179 3.55 -3.11 -0.91
C SER A 179 2.90 -3.78 -2.12
N ARG A 180 3.48 -3.58 -3.31
CA ARG A 180 3.04 -4.25 -4.54
C ARG A 180 3.32 -5.76 -4.52
N LEU A 181 4.09 -6.23 -3.56
CA LEU A 181 4.38 -7.64 -3.35
C LEU A 181 3.37 -8.19 -2.35
N SER A 182 2.57 -9.17 -2.77
CA SER A 182 1.51 -9.78 -1.94
C SER A 182 2.02 -10.44 -0.66
N PHE A 183 3.33 -10.64 -0.55
CA PHE A 183 3.99 -11.30 0.56
C PHE A 183 4.56 -10.33 1.62
N ILE A 184 4.69 -9.03 1.32
CA ILE A 184 5.21 -8.03 2.25
C ILE A 184 4.10 -7.04 2.60
N LYS A 185 3.84 -6.88 3.90
CA LYS A 185 2.90 -5.86 4.40
C LYS A 185 3.65 -4.92 5.32
N ASN A 186 3.48 -3.62 5.15
CA ASN A 186 4.03 -2.64 6.07
C ASN A 186 2.87 -1.94 6.75
N GLU A 187 2.81 -1.98 8.08
CA GLU A 187 1.69 -1.38 8.81
C GLU A 187 2.19 -0.60 10.02
N ILE A 188 2.25 0.72 9.86
CA ILE A 188 2.58 1.62 10.95
C ILE A 188 1.29 1.97 11.69
N LEU A 189 0.94 1.15 12.69
CA LEU A 189 -0.22 1.35 13.57
C LEU A 189 0.13 2.24 14.76
N LEU A 190 -0.79 3.15 15.11
CA LEU A 190 -0.68 3.96 16.32
C LEU A 190 -1.75 3.54 17.31
N LEU A 191 -1.33 2.86 18.38
CA LEU A 191 -2.12 2.72 19.60
C LEU A 191 -1.47 3.60 20.67
N PRO A 192 -2.24 4.10 21.67
CA PRO A 192 -1.72 4.91 22.77
C PRO A 192 -0.61 4.24 23.61
N LYS A 193 -0.28 2.99 23.30
CA LYS A 193 0.96 2.29 23.66
C LYS A 193 1.56 1.69 22.38
N PHE A 194 2.65 2.29 21.92
CA PHE A 194 3.34 2.14 20.64
C PHE A 194 3.54 0.70 20.13
N TRP A 195 3.23 0.46 18.84
CA TRP A 195 3.65 -0.69 18.05
C TRP A 195 3.97 -0.22 16.62
N LEU A 196 5.24 -0.27 16.21
CA LEU A 196 5.64 -0.16 14.82
C LEU A 196 5.71 -1.58 14.26
N ILE A 197 4.80 -1.96 13.38
CA ILE A 197 4.78 -3.30 12.77
C ILE A 197 5.37 -3.19 11.37
N ILE A 198 6.53 -3.80 11.16
CA ILE A 198 7.15 -3.86 9.83
C ILE A 198 7.32 -5.34 9.50
N PHE A 199 6.51 -5.86 8.59
CA PHE A 199 6.72 -7.23 8.14
C PHE A 199 7.85 -7.21 7.13
N PHE A 200 8.91 -7.98 7.38
CA PHE A 200 9.96 -8.24 6.41
C PHE A 200 9.90 -9.71 6.03
N ILE A 201 9.96 -9.99 4.73
CA ILE A 201 10.52 -11.27 4.30
C ILE A 201 12.03 -11.06 4.38
N LEU A 202 12.69 -11.89 5.18
CA LEU A 202 14.14 -11.94 5.21
C LEU A 202 14.57 -12.79 4.02
N ASP A 203 15.40 -12.22 3.15
CA ASP A 203 16.23 -12.97 2.20
C ASP A 203 17.24 -13.86 2.95
#